data_AF-A0A7N2MAI8-F1
#
_entry.id   AF-A0A7N2MAI8-F1
#
_cell.length_a   1.000
_cell.length_b   1.000
_cell.length_c   1.000
_cell.angle_alpha   90.00
_cell.angle_beta   90.00
_cell.angle_gamma   90.00
#
_symmetry.space_group_name_H-M   'P 1'
#
loop_
_entity.id
_entity.type
_entity.pdbx_description
1 polymer ?
#
loop_
_entity_poly.entity_id
_entity_poly.type
_entity_poly.pdbx_seq_one_letter_code
_entity_poly.pdbx_strand_id
1 'polypeptide(L)'
;MWELSVNGTLANSYSGLCATVNSIKAEVRPAGTRSWIATGRKGELYVAFFNLNPERTVISAKISDMAKVLPGKNFNGNSCQCKEVWSGNDIKVRKQTISRGVKAHGCALFVLKCKLAGLI
;
A
#
# COMPACT_ATOMS: atom_id res chain seq x y z
N MET A 1 6.43 20.38 14.90
CA MET A 1 7.30 19.22 14.59
C MET A 1 6.69 18.02 15.32
N TRP A 2 6.73 16.82 14.77
CA TRP A 2 6.18 15.63 15.45
C TRP A 2 7.19 15.12 16.48
N GLU A 3 6.75 14.96 17.72
CA GLU A 3 7.54 14.45 18.85
C GLU A 3 6.93 13.14 19.36
N LEU A 4 7.78 12.14 19.60
CA LEU A 4 7.38 10.84 20.14
C LEU A 4 7.66 10.79 21.64
N SER A 5 6.63 10.59 22.44
CA SER A 5 6.75 10.42 23.89
C SER A 5 6.98 8.96 24.28
N VAL A 6 7.46 8.77 25.52
CA VAL A 6 7.80 7.44 26.07
C VAL A 6 6.59 6.50 26.15
N ASN A 7 5.39 7.04 26.30
CA ASN A 7 4.13 6.27 26.29
C ASN A 7 3.61 5.95 24.87
N GLY A 8 4.38 6.22 23.82
CA GLY A 8 4.04 5.87 22.43
C GLY A 8 3.10 6.86 21.73
N THR A 9 2.86 8.02 22.32
CA THR A 9 2.07 9.09 21.71
C THR A 9 2.95 9.93 20.78
N LEU A 10 2.47 10.22 19.57
CA LEU A 10 3.09 11.12 18.62
C LEU A 10 2.32 12.45 18.63
N ALA A 11 2.91 13.51 19.15
CA ALA A 11 2.27 14.81 19.28
C ALA A 11 2.91 15.86 18.38
N ASN A 12 2.12 16.81 17.88
CA ASN A 12 2.63 17.98 17.16
C ASN A 12 2.10 19.25 17.81
N SER A 13 2.99 19.92 18.53
CA SER A 13 2.71 21.16 19.26
C SER A 13 2.26 22.32 18.36
N TYR A 14 2.71 22.34 17.10
CA TYR A 14 2.35 23.38 16.14
C TYR A 14 0.91 23.26 15.64
N SER A 15 0.43 22.02 15.45
CA SER A 15 -0.92 21.77 14.93
C SER A 15 -1.94 21.35 16.00
N GLY A 16 -1.52 21.13 17.25
CA GLY A 16 -2.36 20.58 18.31
C GLY A 16 -2.85 19.15 18.06
N LEU A 17 -2.23 18.43 17.12
CA LEU A 17 -2.65 17.08 16.74
C LEU A 17 -1.84 16.04 17.52
N CYS A 18 -2.51 14.93 17.84
CA CYS A 18 -1.97 13.82 18.61
C CYS A 18 -2.37 12.50 17.95
N ALA A 19 -1.42 11.57 17.81
CA ALA A 19 -1.65 10.23 17.33
C ALA A 19 -1.21 9.24 18.41
N THR A 20 -2.10 8.33 18.80
CA THR A 20 -1.79 7.26 19.75
C THR A 20 -1.97 5.92 19.05
N VAL A 21 -0.99 5.04 19.16
CA VAL A 21 -1.10 3.67 18.66
C VAL A 21 -2.07 2.92 19.57
N ASN A 22 -3.30 2.68 19.11
CA ASN A 22 -4.21 1.79 19.80
C ASN A 22 -3.76 0.35 19.55
N SER A 23 -2.99 -0.20 20.47
CA SER A 23 -2.53 -1.58 20.42
C SER A 23 -3.69 -2.53 20.73
N ILE A 24 -4.52 -2.82 19.72
CA ILE A 24 -5.40 -3.98 19.78
C ILE A 24 -4.49 -5.20 19.88
N LYS A 25 -4.68 -6.05 20.90
CA LYS A 25 -4.02 -7.36 20.99
C LYS A 25 -4.50 -8.23 19.83
N ALA A 26 -3.94 -8.03 18.65
CA ALA A 26 -4.06 -8.95 17.56
C ALA A 26 -3.06 -10.09 17.80
N GLU A 27 -3.44 -11.33 17.46
CA GLU A 27 -2.46 -12.41 17.31
C GLU A 27 -1.44 -11.98 16.25
N VAL A 28 -0.29 -11.50 16.70
CA VAL A 28 0.80 -11.14 15.79
C VAL A 28 1.36 -12.45 15.28
N ARG A 29 0.88 -12.90 14.12
CA ARG A 29 1.62 -13.86 13.32
C ARG A 29 2.84 -13.09 12.77
N PRO A 30 4.06 -13.38 13.25
CA PRO A 30 5.27 -12.65 12.85
C PRO A 30 5.65 -12.96 11.40
N ALA A 31 5.12 -14.06 10.85
CA ALA A 31 5.28 -14.47 9.47
C ALA A 31 4.08 -14.05 8.60
N GLY A 32 4.31 -14.07 7.29
CA GLY A 32 3.29 -13.84 6.27
C GLY A 32 3.60 -12.64 5.39
N THR A 33 2.69 -12.42 4.46
CA THR A 33 2.72 -11.26 3.56
C THR A 33 1.66 -10.27 4.03
N ARG A 34 2.02 -8.99 4.03
CA ARG A 34 1.07 -7.92 4.33
C ARG A 34 1.07 -6.92 3.19
N SER A 35 -0.05 -6.24 3.02
CA SER A 35 -0.16 -5.14 2.08
C SER A 35 -0.82 -3.94 2.72
N TRP A 36 -0.45 -2.76 2.23
CA TRP A 36 -1.12 -1.51 2.54
C TRP A 36 -1.56 -0.86 1.25
N ILE A 37 -2.67 -0.13 1.33
CA ILE A 37 -3.26 0.58 0.21
C ILE A 37 -3.65 1.99 0.66
N ALA A 38 -3.36 2.99 -0.16
CA ALA A 38 -3.71 4.37 0.09
C ALA A 38 -4.01 5.11 -1.22
N THR A 39 -4.85 6.13 -1.15
CA THR A 39 -5.20 6.98 -2.30
C THR A 39 -4.46 8.31 -2.26
N GLY A 40 -3.94 8.72 -3.43
CA GLY A 40 -3.37 10.04 -3.65
C GLY A 40 -4.43 11.10 -3.92
N ARG A 41 -4.05 12.37 -3.76
CA ARG A 41 -4.93 13.52 -3.99
C ARG A 41 -5.42 13.64 -5.43
N LYS A 42 -4.66 13.15 -6.42
CA LYS A 42 -5.05 13.19 -7.84
C LYS A 42 -5.59 11.84 -8.32
N GLY A 43 -5.94 10.96 -7.38
CA GLY A 43 -6.52 9.66 -7.66
C GLY A 43 -5.51 8.56 -7.94
N GLU A 44 -4.22 8.79 -7.68
CA GLU A 44 -3.22 7.73 -7.64
C GLU A 44 -3.57 6.67 -6.60
N LEU A 45 -3.11 5.45 -6.82
CA LEU A 45 -3.19 4.37 -5.86
C LEU A 45 -1.79 3.97 -5.43
N TYR A 46 -1.52 4.03 -4.13
CA TYR A 46 -0.28 3.56 -3.54
C TYR A 46 -0.52 2.17 -2.96
N VAL A 47 0.34 1.22 -3.32
CA VAL A 47 0.28 -0.16 -2.83
C VAL A 47 1.65 -0.53 -2.32
N ALA A 48 1.72 -0.93 -1.05
CA ALA A 48 2.95 -1.45 -0.45
C ALA A 48 2.80 -2.94 -0.16
N PHE A 49 3.80 -3.73 -0.53
CA PHE A 49 3.95 -5.11 -0.12
C PHE A 49 5.03 -5.20 0.96
N PHE A 50 4.73 -5.93 2.02
CA PHE A 50 5.65 -6.24 3.11
C PHE A 50 5.79 -7.75 3.22
N ASN A 51 7.01 -8.23 3.03
CA ASN A 51 7.32 -9.64 3.24
C ASN A 51 7.86 -9.80 4.65
N LEU A 52 7.06 -10.37 5.56
CA LEU A 52 7.51 -10.66 6.93
C LEU A 52 8.13 -12.06 7.04
N ASN A 53 8.16 -12.84 5.95
CA ASN A 53 8.80 -14.14 5.93
C ASN A 53 10.34 -14.00 5.92
N PRO A 54 11.06 -14.98 6.49
CA PRO A 54 12.53 -15.04 6.45
C PRO A 54 13.07 -15.40 5.06
N GLU A 55 12.21 -15.75 4.10
CA GLU A 55 12.57 -16.10 2.74
C GLU A 55 12.01 -15.11 1.73
N ARG A 56 12.66 -15.01 0.56
CA ARG A 56 12.16 -14.22 -0.56
C ARG A 56 10.79 -14.75 -0.99
N THR A 57 9.77 -13.91 -0.91
CA THR A 57 8.38 -14.29 -1.21
C THR A 57 7.85 -13.50 -2.40
N VAL A 58 7.18 -14.18 -3.33
CA VAL A 58 6.42 -13.51 -4.40
C VAL A 58 5.07 -13.08 -3.83
N ILE A 59 4.86 -11.77 -3.77
CA ILE A 59 3.61 -11.17 -3.29
C ILE A 59 2.85 -10.66 -4.51
N SER A 60 1.55 -10.91 -4.55
CA SER A 60 0.68 -10.50 -5.66
C SER A 60 -0.63 -9.92 -5.16
N ALA A 61 -1.17 -8.94 -5.88
CA ALA A 61 -2.48 -8.34 -5.62
C ALA A 61 -3.21 -8.07 -6.93
N LYS A 62 -4.51 -8.37 -6.95
CA LYS A 62 -5.40 -8.03 -8.07
C LYS A 62 -5.93 -6.62 -7.91
N ILE A 63 -5.97 -5.87 -9.01
CA ILE A 63 -6.52 -4.51 -9.03
C ILE A 63 -8.01 -4.50 -8.67
N SER A 64 -8.75 -5.55 -9.06
CA SER A 64 -10.16 -5.71 -8.68
C SER A 64 -10.35 -5.84 -7.17
N ASP A 65 -9.46 -6.52 -6.45
CA ASP A 65 -9.56 -6.66 -4.99
C ASP A 65 -9.20 -5.35 -4.27
N MET A 66 -8.27 -4.59 -4.85
CA MET A 66 -7.93 -3.23 -4.39
C MET A 66 -9.08 -2.23 -4.61
N ALA A 67 -9.87 -2.39 -5.67
CA ALA A 67 -11.05 -1.58 -5.92
C ALA A 67 -12.11 -1.74 -4.81
N LYS A 68 -12.30 -2.97 -4.30
CA LYS A 68 -13.32 -3.28 -3.28
C LYS A 68 -13.10 -2.53 -1.96
N VAL A 69 -11.84 -2.27 -1.61
CA VAL A 69 -11.47 -1.60 -0.35
C VAL A 69 -11.37 -0.09 -0.50
N LEU A 70 -11.62 0.45 -1.70
CA LEU A 70 -11.62 1.88 -1.98
C LEU A 70 -13.02 2.35 -2.42
N PRO A 71 -13.83 2.91 -1.50
CA PRO A 71 -15.18 3.35 -1.82
C PRO A 71 -15.18 4.38 -2.96
N GLY A 72 -16.10 4.20 -3.92
CA GLY A 72 -16.29 5.12 -5.06
C GLY A 72 -15.27 5.00 -6.20
N LYS A 73 -14.37 4.00 -6.18
CA LYS A 73 -13.33 3.82 -7.20
C LYS A 73 -13.59 2.56 -8.05
N ASN A 74 -14.30 2.72 -9.17
CA ASN A 74 -14.39 1.68 -10.20
C ASN A 74 -13.23 1.82 -11.19
N PHE A 75 -12.17 1.04 -11.00
CA PHE A 75 -11.05 1.01 -11.93
C PHE A 75 -11.43 0.21 -13.18
N ASN A 76 -11.35 0.83 -14.36
CA ASN A 76 -11.53 0.08 -15.60
C ASN A 76 -10.28 -0.78 -15.79
N GLY A 77 -10.41 -2.09 -15.65
CA GLY A 77 -9.28 -3.00 -15.51
C GLY A 77 -8.38 -3.14 -16.76
N ASN A 78 -8.58 -2.33 -17.79
CA ASN A 78 -7.86 -2.42 -19.05
C ASN A 78 -6.69 -1.42 -19.19
N SER A 79 -6.52 -0.43 -18.31
CA SER A 79 -5.29 0.40 -18.32
C SER A 79 -4.95 1.03 -16.96
N CYS A 80 -4.16 0.31 -16.16
CA CYS A 80 -3.44 0.89 -15.05
C CYS A 80 -1.96 0.91 -15.38
N GLN A 81 -1.36 2.09 -15.41
CA GLN A 81 0.09 2.21 -15.37
C GLN A 81 0.55 1.92 -13.94
N CYS A 82 1.61 1.15 -13.79
CA CYS A 82 2.17 0.80 -12.48
C CYS A 82 3.67 1.09 -12.51
N LYS A 83 4.14 1.83 -11.52
CA LYS A 83 5.55 2.17 -11.35
C LYS A 83 6.02 1.72 -9.98
N GLU A 84 7.15 1.04 -9.92
CA GLU A 84 7.81 0.69 -8.66
C GLU A 84 8.64 1.89 -8.20
N VAL A 85 8.41 2.33 -6.97
CA VAL A 85 8.86 3.65 -6.49
C VAL A 85 10.38 3.68 -6.28
N TRP A 86 10.95 2.60 -5.74
CA TRP A 86 12.35 2.58 -5.33
C TRP A 86 13.31 2.55 -6.51
N SER A 87 13.01 1.73 -7.52
CA SER A 87 13.80 1.59 -8.75
C SER A 87 13.35 2.52 -9.87
N GLY A 88 12.15 3.10 -9.76
CA GLY A 88 11.57 3.94 -10.80
C GLY A 88 11.16 3.18 -12.06
N ASN A 89 11.17 1.85 -12.05
CA ASN A 89 10.83 1.04 -13.21
C ASN A 89 9.32 0.89 -13.40
N ASP A 90 8.88 0.92 -14.64
CA ASP A 90 7.50 0.56 -14.99
C ASP A 90 7.29 -0.96 -14.84
N ILE A 91 6.21 -1.32 -14.16
CA ILE A 91 5.80 -2.71 -13.94
C ILE A 91 4.66 -3.03 -14.89
N LYS A 92 4.88 -4.02 -15.76
CA LYS A 92 3.82 -4.56 -16.61
C LYS A 92 2.79 -5.27 -15.73
N VAL A 93 1.62 -4.64 -15.57
CA VAL A 93 0.45 -5.26 -14.97
C VAL A 93 -0.03 -6.37 -15.92
N ARG A 94 0.10 -7.63 -15.51
CA ARG A 94 -0.36 -8.79 -16.29
C ARG A 94 -1.71 -9.23 -15.73
N LYS A 95 -2.73 -9.36 -16.60
CA LYS A 95 -4.07 -9.83 -16.20
C LYS A 95 -4.58 -9.13 -14.93
N GLN A 96 -4.45 -7.80 -14.88
CA GLN A 96 -4.87 -6.96 -13.73
C GLN A 96 -4.23 -7.32 -12.39
N THR A 97 -3.08 -7.99 -12.41
CA THR A 97 -2.37 -8.42 -11.21
C THR A 97 -1.00 -7.76 -11.17
N ILE A 98 -0.66 -7.19 -10.01
CA ILE A 98 0.69 -6.75 -9.69
C ILE A 98 1.36 -7.87 -8.94
N SER A 99 2.58 -8.23 -9.33
CA SER A 99 3.34 -9.29 -8.66
C SER A 99 4.80 -8.89 -8.57
N ARG A 100 5.42 -9.15 -7.42
CA ARG A 100 6.84 -8.88 -7.20
C ARG A 100 7.42 -9.84 -6.18
N GLY A 101 8.61 -10.36 -6.49
CA GLY A 101 9.44 -11.05 -5.51
C GLY A 101 10.07 -10.05 -4.55
N VAL A 102 9.68 -10.08 -3.29
CA VAL A 102 10.19 -9.21 -2.22
C VAL A 102 11.16 -10.02 -1.37
N LYS A 103 12.34 -9.47 -1.07
CA LYS A 103 13.36 -10.13 -0.23
C LYS A 103 12.80 -10.41 1.18
N ALA A 104 13.45 -11.31 1.92
CA ALA A 104 13.15 -11.56 3.32
C ALA A 104 13.09 -10.25 4.13
N HIS A 105 12.05 -10.08 4.93
CA HIS A 105 11.81 -8.87 5.74
C HIS A 105 11.83 -7.54 4.95
N GLY A 106 11.65 -7.60 3.62
CA GLY A 106 11.71 -6.46 2.72
C GLY A 106 10.34 -5.87 2.38
N CYS A 107 10.37 -4.79 1.62
CA CYS A 107 9.17 -4.18 1.06
C CYS A 107 9.30 -3.84 -0.44
N ALA A 108 8.16 -3.63 -1.09
CA ALA A 108 8.08 -3.03 -2.42
C ALA A 108 6.92 -2.04 -2.44
N LEU A 109 7.12 -0.88 -3.05
CA LEU A 109 6.12 0.18 -3.12
C LEU A 109 5.79 0.48 -4.58
N PHE A 110 4.51 0.55 -4.88
CA PHE A 110 3.99 0.80 -6.22
C PHE A 110 3.07 2.02 -6.22
N VAL A 111 3.14 2.77 -7.30
CA VAL A 111 2.16 3.80 -7.66
C VAL A 111 1.43 3.34 -8.89
N LEU A 112 0.11 3.22 -8.79
CA LEU A 112 -0.76 2.97 -9.92
C LEU A 112 -1.50 4.24 -10.31
N LYS A 113 -1.58 4.43 -11.62
CA LYS A 113 -2.46 5.40 -12.27
C LYS A 113 -3.41 4.63 -13.16
N CYS A 114 -4.61 4.41 -12.63
CA CYS A 114 -5.69 3.71 -13.31
C CYS A 114 -6.65 4.72 -13.92
N LYS A 115 -7.10 4.45 -15.16
CA LYS A 115 -8.25 5.19 -15.71
C LYS A 115 -9.52 4.75 -14.98
N LEU A 116 -10.29 5.70 -14.49
CA LEU A 116 -11.62 5.45 -13.93
C LEU A 116 -12.56 4.97 -15.06
N ALA A 117 -13.39 3.98 -14.76
CA ALA A 117 -14.50 3.62 -15.64
C ALA A 117 -15.63 4.64 -15.43
N GLY A 118 -16.01 5.39 -16.47
CA GLY A 118 -17.18 6.29 -16.46
C GLY A 118 -16.85 7.76 -16.24
N LEU A 119 -16.47 8.45 -17.32
CA LEU A 119 -16.65 9.89 -17.54
C LEU A 119 -16.88 10.07 -19.05
N ILE A 120 -18.02 9.55 -19.51
CA ILE A 120 -18.74 9.98 -20.71
C ILE A 120 -20.22 9.94 -20.31
#